data_AF-A0A1T5CW35-F1
#
_entry.id   AF-A0A1T5CW35-F1
#
_cell.length_a   1.000
_cell.length_b   1.000
_cell.length_c   1.000
_cell.angle_alpha   90.00
_cell.angle_beta   90.00
_cell.angle_gamma   90.00
#
_symmetry.space_group_name_H-M   'P 1'
#
loop_
_entity.id
_entity.type
_entity.pdbx_description
1 polymer ?
#
loop_
_entity_poly.entity_id
_entity_poly.type
_entity_poly.pdbx_seq_one_letter_code
_entity_poly.pdbx_strand_id
1 'polypeptide(L)'
;MIHLTEIKPDLIKMEIKMHLPQMDVINFLQKKGYEVKAFFFVVPASEEFLISEPAFSVSSFTATKDGELQSEETMYLNVFEKEIKSFLSLTK
;
A
#
# COMPACT_ATOMS: atom_id res chain seq x y z
N MET A 1 26.11 5.02 -0.91
CA MET A 1 26.48 3.89 -0.04
C MET A 1 26.18 2.63 -0.82
N ILE A 2 27.18 1.81 -1.16
CA ILE A 2 26.97 0.59 -1.96
C ILE A 2 26.73 -0.55 -0.98
N HIS A 3 25.52 -1.09 -0.95
CA HIS A 3 25.23 -2.33 -0.23
C HIS A 3 25.71 -3.51 -1.07
N LEU A 4 26.87 -4.07 -0.72
CA LEU A 4 27.30 -5.38 -1.20
C LEU A 4 26.52 -6.44 -0.44
N THR A 5 25.30 -6.73 -0.88
CA THR A 5 24.60 -7.94 -0.46
C THR A 5 25.18 -9.08 -1.30
N GLU A 6 25.90 -10.02 -0.68
CA GLU A 6 26.33 -11.24 -1.37
C GLU A 6 25.10 -11.97 -1.90
N ILE A 7 24.87 -11.91 -3.21
CA ILE A 7 23.82 -12.66 -3.88
C ILE A 7 24.31 -14.11 -3.88
N LYS A 8 23.64 -14.99 -3.12
CA LYS A 8 23.91 -16.44 -3.16
C LYS A 8 23.89 -16.90 -4.64
N PRO A 9 24.90 -17.66 -5.09
CA PRO A 9 25.09 -17.96 -6.51
C PRO A 9 23.93 -18.72 -7.18
N ASP A 10 23.03 -19.31 -6.38
CA ASP A 10 21.88 -20.09 -6.87
C ASP A 10 20.52 -19.35 -6.74
N LEU A 11 20.50 -18.04 -6.51
CA LEU A 11 19.26 -17.26 -6.41
C LEU A 11 18.89 -16.61 -7.75
N ILE A 12 17.88 -17.13 -8.44
CA ILE A 12 17.24 -16.41 -9.55
C ILE A 12 16.31 -15.34 -8.97
N LYS A 13 16.72 -14.08 -9.04
CA LYS A 13 15.89 -12.94 -8.64
C LYS A 13 15.01 -12.51 -9.81
N MET A 14 13.70 -12.59 -9.65
CA MET A 14 12.72 -12.04 -10.60
C MET A 14 12.09 -10.77 -10.02
N GLU A 15 12.14 -9.68 -10.77
CA GLU A 15 11.49 -8.41 -10.43
C GLU A 15 10.48 -8.05 -11.52
N ILE A 16 9.28 -7.64 -11.11
CA ILE A 16 8.26 -7.12 -12.02
C ILE A 16 8.01 -5.67 -11.63
N LYS A 17 8.33 -4.74 -12.54
CA LYS A 17 7.96 -3.34 -12.41
C LYS A 17 6.80 -3.05 -13.35
N MET A 18 5.73 -2.46 -12.81
CA MET A 18 4.52 -2.20 -13.56
C MET A 18 4.07 -0.75 -13.32
N HIS A 19 3.49 -0.15 -14.35
CA HIS A 19 2.85 1.16 -14.28
C HIS A 19 1.36 0.96 -14.51
N LEU A 20 0.57 1.11 -13.46
CA LEU A 20 -0.88 0.95 -13.53
C LEU A 20 -1.58 2.31 -13.39
N PRO A 21 -2.58 2.60 -14.23
CA PRO A 21 -3.57 3.64 -13.95
C PRO A 21 -4.25 3.40 -12.61
N GLN A 22 -4.53 4.47 -11.86
CA GLN A 22 -5.25 4.39 -10.58
C GLN A 22 -6.60 3.68 -10.71
N MET A 23 -7.32 3.92 -11.81
CA MET A 23 -8.61 3.28 -12.07
C MET A 23 -8.51 1.76 -12.22
N ASP A 24 -7.40 1.24 -12.72
CA ASP A 24 -7.22 -0.22 -12.84
C ASP A 24 -7.04 -0.87 -11.47
N VAL A 25 -6.36 -0.17 -10.55
CA VAL A 25 -6.24 -0.59 -9.15
C VAL A 25 -7.62 -0.60 -8.48
N ILE A 26 -8.40 0.47 -8.66
CA ILE A 26 -9.76 0.58 -8.10
C ILE A 26 -10.66 -0.53 -8.66
N ASN A 27 -10.64 -0.73 -9.98
CA ASN A 27 -11.43 -1.77 -10.64
C ASN A 27 -11.05 -3.17 -10.17
N PHE A 28 -9.76 -3.43 -9.94
CA PHE A 28 -9.29 -4.70 -9.37
C PHE A 28 -9.87 -4.94 -7.98
N LEU A 29 -9.83 -3.93 -7.11
CA LEU A 29 -10.36 -4.01 -5.75
C LEU A 29 -11.88 -4.20 -5.74
N GLN A 30 -12.61 -3.47 -6.60
CA GLN A 30 -14.06 -3.64 -6.75
C GLN A 30 -14.44 -5.05 -7.21
N LYS A 31 -13.69 -5.63 -8.17
CA LYS A 31 -13.88 -7.03 -8.60
C LYS A 31 -13.62 -8.04 -7.48
N LYS A 32 -12.82 -7.68 -6.48
CA LYS A 32 -12.55 -8.49 -5.27
C LYS A 32 -13.60 -8.30 -4.17
N GLY A 33 -14.61 -7.47 -4.40
CA GLY A 33 -15.70 -7.22 -3.46
C GLY A 33 -15.41 -6.11 -2.45
N TYR A 34 -14.39 -5.28 -2.67
CA TYR A 34 -14.15 -4.09 -1.86
C TYR A 34 -14.96 -2.91 -2.39
N GLU A 35 -15.51 -2.13 -1.46
CA GLU A 35 -16.06 -0.82 -1.75
C GLU A 35 -14.95 0.23 -1.62
N VAL A 36 -14.71 1.00 -2.69
CA VAL A 36 -13.68 2.05 -2.69
C VAL A 36 -14.32 3.41 -2.44
N LYS A 37 -13.94 4.06 -1.34
CA LYS A 37 -14.51 5.34 -0.88
C LYS A 37 -13.44 6.38 -0.62
N ALA A 38 -13.77 7.64 -0.83
CA ALA A 38 -12.90 8.74 -0.43
C ALA A 38 -12.69 8.70 1.09
N PHE A 39 -11.47 9.00 1.53
CA PHE A 39 -11.10 9.06 2.93
C PHE A 39 -10.10 10.19 3.15
N PHE A 40 -10.33 10.91 4.23
CA PHE A 40 -9.54 12.07 4.62
C PHE A 40 -9.12 11.91 6.08
N PHE A 41 -7.84 12.14 6.35
CA PHE A 41 -7.35 12.20 7.72
C PHE A 41 -6.20 13.20 7.85
N VAL A 42 -5.99 13.63 9.08
CA VAL A 42 -4.91 14.56 9.45
C VAL A 42 -3.87 13.77 10.21
N VAL A 43 -2.63 13.82 9.73
CA VAL A 43 -1.47 13.35 10.46
C VAL A 43 -1.01 14.48 11.37
N PRO A 44 -1.00 14.30 12.70
CA PRO A 44 -0.58 15.34 13.63
C PRO A 44 0.91 15.63 13.45
N ALA A 45 1.33 16.83 13.87
CA ALA A 45 2.75 17.15 13.92
C ALA A 45 3.45 16.21 14.93
N SER A 46 4.65 15.76 14.59
CA SER A 46 5.50 14.93 15.46
C SER A 46 6.81 15.66 15.73
N GLU A 47 7.25 15.63 16.99
CA GLU A 47 8.61 16.03 17.38
C GLU A 47 9.32 14.81 17.97
N GLU A 48 10.35 14.35 17.27
CA GLU A 48 11.16 13.20 17.66
C GLU A 48 12.65 13.55 17.61
N PHE A 49 13.30 13.67 18.77
CA PHE A 49 14.75 13.87 18.96
C PHE A 49 15.41 14.98 18.11
N LEU A 50 15.65 14.74 16.81
CA LEU A 50 16.24 15.68 15.84
C LEU A 50 15.32 15.99 14.65
N ILE A 51 14.14 15.38 14.59
CA ILE A 51 13.17 15.47 13.49
C ILE A 51 11.93 16.17 14.02
N SER A 52 11.49 17.20 13.31
CA SER A 52 10.20 17.86 13.51
C SER A 52 9.44 17.73 12.20
N GLU A 53 8.35 16.96 12.22
CA GLU A 53 7.48 16.80 11.06
C GLU A 53 6.21 17.64 11.27
N PRO A 54 5.90 18.59 10.37
CA PRO A 54 4.70 19.39 10.49
C PRO A 54 3.46 18.53 10.24
N ALA A 55 2.34 18.94 10.84
CA ALA A 55 1.06 18.31 10.55
C ALA A 55 0.72 18.42 9.06
N PHE A 56 0.15 17.36 8.50
CA PHE A 56 -0.30 17.37 7.12
C PHE A 56 -1.62 16.60 6.98
N SER A 57 -2.34 16.89 5.91
CA SER A 57 -3.60 16.24 5.60
C SER A 57 -3.43 15.31 4.41
N VAL A 58 -4.03 14.13 4.50
CA VAL A 58 -4.02 13.14 3.42
C VAL A 58 -5.44 13.02 2.88
N SER A 59 -5.58 13.22 1.57
CA SER A 59 -6.81 12.96 0.82
C SER A 59 -6.57 11.78 -0.09
N SER A 60 -7.22 10.66 0.17
CA SER A 60 -7.02 9.41 -0.58
C SER A 60 -8.32 8.60 -0.64
N PHE A 61 -8.21 7.32 -0.96
CA PHE A 61 -9.29 6.36 -0.96
C PHE A 61 -8.97 5.19 -0.01
N THR A 62 -10.00 4.63 0.61
CA THR A 62 -9.92 3.34 1.30
C THR A 62 -10.66 2.28 0.50
N ALA A 63 -10.30 1.02 0.68
CA ALA A 63 -10.99 -0.14 0.14
C ALA A 63 -11.43 -1.03 1.30
N THR A 64 -12.74 -1.10 1.56
CA THR A 64 -13.31 -1.79 2.72
C THR A 64 -14.33 -2.83 2.28
N LYS A 65 -14.41 -3.96 2.99
CA LYS A 65 -15.54 -4.90 2.87
C LYS A 65 -16.72 -4.43 3.75
N ASP A 66 -17.84 -5.12 3.60
CA ASP A 66 -19.04 -4.80 4.38
C ASP A 66 -18.75 -4.89 5.89
N GLY A 67 -19.09 -3.82 6.62
CA GLY A 67 -18.82 -3.67 8.05
C GLY A 67 -17.40 -3.27 8.45
N GLU A 68 -16.43 -3.17 7.52
CA GLU A 68 -15.09 -2.66 7.83
C GLU A 68 -15.07 -1.13 7.92
N LEU A 69 -14.32 -0.59 8.89
CA LEU A 69 -14.15 0.84 9.08
C LEU A 69 -13.06 1.40 8.17
N GLN A 70 -13.25 2.64 7.72
CA GLN A 70 -12.19 3.37 7.00
C GLN A 70 -11.09 3.78 7.99
N SER A 71 -9.86 3.42 7.65
CA SER A 71 -8.63 3.74 8.39
C SER A 71 -7.42 3.79 7.45
N GLU A 72 -6.27 4.21 7.97
CA GLU A 72 -5.00 4.18 7.26
C GLU A 72 -4.60 2.77 6.79
N GLU A 73 -4.91 1.74 7.57
CA GLU A 73 -4.64 0.35 7.21
C GLU A 73 -5.48 -0.11 6.01
N THR A 74 -6.69 0.45 5.86
CA THR A 74 -7.61 0.15 4.75
C THR A 74 -7.40 1.04 3.53
N MET A 75 -6.31 1.83 3.48
CA MET A 75 -5.95 2.59 2.28
C MET A 75 -5.90 1.69 1.05
N TYR A 76 -6.48 2.15 -0.05
CA TYR A 76 -6.69 1.30 -1.23
C TYR A 76 -5.38 0.70 -1.78
N LEU A 77 -4.25 1.43 -1.69
CA LEU A 77 -2.93 0.93 -2.10
C LEU A 77 -2.41 -0.17 -1.17
N ASN A 78 -2.61 -0.05 0.15
CA ASN A 78 -2.21 -1.06 1.13
C ASN A 78 -3.02 -2.35 0.91
N VAL A 79 -4.33 -2.21 0.71
CA VAL A 79 -5.22 -3.33 0.41
C VAL A 79 -4.86 -3.97 -0.94
N PHE A 80 -4.57 -3.17 -1.95
CA PHE A 80 -4.12 -3.65 -3.25
C PHE A 80 -2.81 -4.44 -3.15
N GLU A 81 -1.82 -3.92 -2.43
CA GLU A 81 -0.54 -4.60 -2.22
C GLU A 81 -0.73 -5.96 -1.53
N LYS A 82 -1.61 -6.03 -0.53
CA LYS A 82 -1.95 -7.29 0.15
C LYS A 82 -2.61 -8.28 -0.82
N GLU A 83 -3.60 -7.83 -1.59
CA GLU A 83 -4.34 -8.68 -2.54
C GLU A 83 -3.47 -9.17 -3.70
N ILE A 84 -2.58 -8.33 -4.25
CA ILE A 84 -1.70 -8.73 -5.35
C ILE A 84 -0.61 -9.70 -4.87
N LYS A 85 -0.06 -9.50 -3.66
CA LYS A 85 0.87 -10.45 -3.05
C LYS A 85 0.20 -11.80 -2.81
N SER A 86 -1.04 -11.79 -2.32
CA SER A 86 -1.83 -13.01 -2.14
C SER A 86 -2.13 -13.69 -3.49
N PHE A 87 -2.50 -12.93 -4.52
CA PHE A 87 -2.75 -13.46 -5.87
C PHE A 87 -1.51 -14.11 -6.49
N LEU A 88 -0.32 -13.55 -6.26
CA LEU A 88 0.95 -14.09 -6.72
C LEU A 88 1.51 -15.20 -5.80
N SER A 89 0.76 -15.63 -4.78
CA SER A 89 1.21 -16.60 -3.77
C SER A 89 2.53 -16.22 -3.08
N LEU A 90 2.79 -14.92 -2.94
CA LEU A 90 3.98 -14.38 -2.27
C LEU A 90 3.84 -14.34 -0.74
N THR A 91 2.65 -14.65 -0.22
CA THR A 91 2.42 -14.93 1.21
C THR A 91 2.91 -16.33 1.56
N LYS A 92 4.02 -16.40 2.30
CA LYS A 92 4.40 -17.59 3.07
C LYS A 92 3.42 -17.86 4.20
#